data_AF-A0A5C7MEM7-F1
#
_entry.id   AF-A0A5C7MEM7-F1
#
_cell.length_a   1.000
_cell.length_b   1.000
_cell.length_c   1.000
_cell.angle_alpha   90.00
_cell.angle_beta   90.00
_cell.angle_gamma   90.00
#
_symmetry.space_group_name_H-M   'P 1'
#
loop_
_entity.id
_entity.type
_entity.pdbx_description
1 polymer ?
#
loop_
_entity_poly.entity_id
_entity_poly.type
_entity_poly.pdbx_seq_one_letter_code
_entity_poly.pdbx_strand_id
1 'polypeptide(L)'
;MSDWIQSKFRPKLLRLAGVKIGKSHIGQGVIFDSLYPEDIEIGNKTAITFRCVIITHFMEPLPNGERDYVRGKVKIGDYVFIGAHTLITKPVTIGDYSIVAAGSVVTKDIPPCEVWGGVPAKFIKKRELDMSCINN
;
A
#
# COMPACT_ATOMS: atom_id res chain seq x y z
N MET A 1 -0.62 20.46 2.11
CA MET A 1 0.53 20.96 1.30
C MET A 1 0.88 20.05 0.11
N SER A 2 0.57 18.75 0.13
CA SER A 2 0.94 17.82 -0.95
C SER A 2 0.07 17.92 -2.21
N ASP A 3 -1.10 18.56 -2.18
CA ASP A 3 -2.06 18.55 -3.30
C ASP A 3 -1.63 19.32 -4.56
N TRP A 4 -0.72 20.28 -4.41
CA TRP A 4 -0.22 21.11 -5.53
C TRP A 4 1.01 20.49 -6.24
N ILE A 5 1.56 19.41 -5.69
CA ILE A 5 2.75 18.75 -6.22
C ILE A 5 2.32 17.77 -7.31
N GLN A 6 2.79 17.99 -8.54
CA GLN A 6 2.55 17.06 -9.65
C GLN A 6 3.00 15.65 -9.27
N SER A 7 2.19 14.64 -9.63
CA SER A 7 2.39 13.22 -9.30
C SER A 7 3.80 12.71 -9.60
N LYS A 8 4.43 13.21 -10.67
CA LYS A 8 5.80 12.86 -11.08
C LYS A 8 6.89 13.19 -10.04
N PHE A 9 6.68 14.19 -9.18
CA PHE A 9 7.66 14.60 -8.18
C PHE A 9 7.45 13.94 -6.81
N ARG A 10 6.24 13.43 -6.54
CA ARG A 10 5.88 12.86 -5.23
C ARG A 10 6.78 11.69 -4.82
N PRO A 11 7.09 10.69 -5.69
CA PRO A 11 8.00 9.60 -5.32
C PRO A 11 9.38 10.11 -4.89
N LYS A 12 9.90 11.15 -5.55
CA LYS A 12 11.23 11.70 -5.24
C LYS A 12 11.24 12.37 -3.86
N LEU A 13 10.19 13.11 -3.50
CA LEU A 13 10.05 13.73 -2.18
C LEU A 13 9.84 12.69 -1.07
N LEU A 14 9.05 11.66 -1.33
CA LEU A 14 8.81 10.58 -0.36
C LEU A 14 10.09 9.78 -0.08
N ARG A 15 10.94 9.57 -1.09
CA ARG A 15 12.27 8.99 -0.90
C ARG A 15 13.15 9.83 0.02
N LEU A 16 13.12 11.16 -0.14
CA LEU A 16 13.84 12.06 0.76
C LEU A 16 13.29 12.01 2.20
N ALA A 17 11.99 11.71 2.36
CA ALA A 17 11.36 11.51 3.66
C ALA A 17 11.61 10.12 4.27
N GLY A 18 12.30 9.21 3.59
CA GLY A 18 12.67 7.88 4.11
C GLY A 18 11.91 6.71 3.48
N VAL A 19 10.85 6.94 2.72
CA VAL A 19 10.07 5.88 2.08
C VAL A 19 10.86 5.22 0.94
N LYS A 20 10.91 3.89 0.91
CA LYS A 20 11.59 3.15 -0.16
C LYS A 20 10.62 2.92 -1.32
N ILE A 21 10.72 3.71 -2.38
CA ILE A 21 9.80 3.63 -3.54
C ILE A 21 10.57 3.34 -4.82
N GLY A 22 10.19 2.30 -5.56
CA GLY A 22 10.64 2.01 -6.91
C GLY A 22 10.16 3.04 -7.94
N LYS A 23 10.28 2.72 -9.24
CA LYS A 23 9.70 3.54 -10.32
C LYS A 23 8.18 3.34 -10.37
N SER A 24 7.46 4.07 -9.52
CA SER A 24 6.03 3.86 -9.26
C SER A 24 5.25 5.18 -9.19
N HIS A 25 3.94 5.08 -9.40
CA HIS A 25 3.03 6.21 -9.39
C HIS A 25 2.40 6.37 -8.01
N ILE A 26 2.47 7.59 -7.47
CA ILE A 26 1.80 7.98 -6.23
C ILE A 26 0.78 9.07 -6.55
N GLY A 27 -0.48 8.77 -6.25
CA GLY A 27 -1.61 9.64 -6.50
C GLY A 27 -1.67 10.85 -5.56
N GLN A 28 -2.59 11.74 -5.88
CA GLN A 28 -2.85 12.93 -5.08
C GLN A 28 -3.44 12.55 -3.72
N GLY A 29 -3.03 13.25 -2.67
CA GLY A 29 -3.58 13.08 -1.32
C GLY A 29 -3.24 11.74 -0.66
N VAL A 30 -2.33 10.92 -1.22
CA VAL A 30 -1.84 9.73 -0.52
C VAL A 30 -1.07 10.16 0.72
N ILE A 31 -1.45 9.59 1.86
CA ILE A 31 -0.83 9.83 3.16
C ILE A 31 -0.01 8.59 3.51
N PHE A 32 1.27 8.84 3.78
CA PHE A 32 2.20 7.86 4.32
C PHE A 32 2.34 8.12 5.81
N ASP A 33 2.56 7.05 6.56
CA ASP A 33 2.92 7.14 7.95
C ASP A 33 4.12 8.07 8.14
N SER A 34 3.91 9.15 8.89
CA SER A 34 4.95 10.16 9.13
C SER A 34 5.90 9.79 10.25
N LEU A 35 5.55 8.81 11.10
CA LEU A 35 6.40 8.41 12.22
C LEU A 35 7.49 7.44 11.78
N TYR A 36 7.15 6.48 10.90
CA TYR A 36 8.10 5.48 10.39
C TYR A 36 8.00 5.31 8.86
N PRO A 37 8.30 6.36 8.07
CA PRO A 37 8.30 6.27 6.62
C PRO A 37 9.30 5.22 6.10
N GLU A 38 10.39 4.93 6.82
CA GLU A 38 11.40 3.93 6.47
C GLU A 38 10.91 2.48 6.45
N ASP A 39 9.77 2.21 7.08
CA ASP A 39 9.11 0.90 7.11
C ASP A 39 8.15 0.68 5.94
N ILE A 40 8.01 1.67 5.07
CA ILE A 40 7.19 1.57 3.86
C ILE A 40 8.09 1.28 2.66
N GLU A 41 7.86 0.12 2.05
CA GLU A 41 8.58 -0.36 0.88
C GLU A 41 7.57 -0.56 -0.27
N ILE A 42 7.80 0.11 -1.41
CA ILE A 42 6.97 0.05 -2.61
C ILE A 42 7.85 -0.35 -3.80
N GLY A 43 7.43 -1.40 -4.50
CA GLY A 43 8.07 -1.92 -5.70
C GLY A 43 7.98 -0.99 -6.91
N ASN A 44 8.38 -1.51 -8.07
CA ASN A 44 8.36 -0.87 -9.37
C ASN A 44 7.05 -1.09 -10.10
N LYS A 45 6.71 -0.15 -10.99
CA LYS A 45 5.50 -0.20 -11.85
C LYS A 45 4.21 -0.39 -11.04
N THR A 46 4.24 0.00 -9.77
CA THR A 46 3.10 -0.01 -8.86
C THR A 46 2.39 1.34 -8.94
N ALA A 47 1.06 1.30 -8.87
CA ALA A 47 0.23 2.49 -8.88
C ALA A 47 -0.59 2.55 -7.60
N ILE A 48 -0.31 3.56 -6.78
CA ILE A 48 -1.15 3.94 -5.66
C ILE A 48 -1.95 5.16 -6.11
N THR A 49 -3.26 5.01 -6.21
CA THR A 49 -4.13 6.08 -6.71
C THR A 49 -4.43 7.12 -5.62
N PHE A 50 -5.51 7.87 -5.71
CA PHE A 50 -5.72 9.07 -4.89
C PHE A 50 -6.24 8.75 -3.49
N ARG A 51 -5.79 9.54 -2.50
CA ARG A 51 -6.31 9.57 -1.12
C ARG A 51 -6.23 8.24 -0.38
N CYS A 52 -5.27 7.39 -0.74
CA CYS A 52 -4.94 6.21 0.05
C CYS A 52 -4.20 6.61 1.34
N VAL A 53 -4.36 5.81 2.39
CA VAL A 53 -3.66 6.02 3.66
C VAL A 53 -2.90 4.74 4.01
N ILE A 54 -1.61 4.88 4.31
CA ILE A 54 -0.70 3.76 4.60
C ILE A 54 -0.15 3.94 6.00
N ILE A 55 -0.44 2.98 6.88
CA ILE A 55 -0.08 3.02 8.30
C ILE A 55 0.86 1.85 8.62
N THR A 56 2.00 2.14 9.26
CA THR A 56 3.01 1.15 9.68
C THR A 56 2.94 0.81 11.17
N HIS A 57 2.19 1.59 11.94
CA HIS A 57 2.01 1.35 13.37
C HIS A 57 0.55 1.51 13.82
N PHE A 58 0.10 0.68 14.75
CA PHE A 58 -1.25 0.81 15.31
C PHE A 58 -1.25 0.39 16.78
N MET A 59 -2.21 0.94 17.54
CA MET A 59 -2.45 0.49 18.91
C MET A 59 -3.39 -0.71 18.88
N GLU A 60 -2.92 -1.86 19.37
CA GLU A 60 -3.72 -3.06 19.50
C GLU A 60 -4.31 -3.13 20.92
N PRO A 61 -5.64 -3.12 21.07
CA PRO A 61 -6.27 -3.33 22.38
C PRO A 61 -6.12 -4.80 22.78
N LEU A 62 -5.56 -5.04 23.97
CA LEU A 62 -5.37 -6.38 24.52
C LEU A 62 -6.57 -6.78 25.41
N PRO A 63 -6.86 -8.10 25.56
CA PRO A 63 -7.99 -8.57 26.38
C PRO A 63 -7.92 -8.17 27.86
N ASN A 64 -6.74 -7.84 28.36
CA ASN A 64 -6.51 -7.38 29.74
C ASN A 64 -6.80 -5.88 29.94
N GLY A 65 -7.23 -5.16 28.90
CA GLY A 65 -7.51 -3.72 28.94
C GLY A 65 -6.31 -2.81 28.67
N GLU A 66 -5.13 -3.39 28.46
CA GLU A 66 -3.92 -2.65 28.04
C GLU A 66 -3.92 -2.42 26.52
N ARG A 67 -2.92 -1.67 26.04
CA ARG A 67 -2.70 -1.44 24.61
C ARG A 67 -1.26 -1.79 24.27
N ASP A 68 -1.10 -2.59 23.23
CA ASP A 68 0.22 -2.83 22.64
C ASP A 68 0.46 -1.86 21.48
N TYR A 69 1.71 -1.44 21.32
CA TYR A 69 2.13 -0.58 20.22
C TYR A 69 2.79 -1.44 19.16
N VAL A 70 2.00 -1.84 18.17
CA VAL A 70 2.48 -2.71 17.08
C VAL A 70 3.06 -1.83 15.98
N ARG A 71 4.34 -2.06 15.65
CA ARG A 71 5.05 -1.44 14.52
C ARG A 71 5.55 -2.54 13.60
N GLY A 72 5.50 -2.31 12.30
CA GLY A 72 6.08 -3.23 11.33
C GLY A 72 6.10 -2.67 9.92
N LYS A 73 6.64 -3.47 9.00
CA LYS A 73 6.81 -3.05 7.61
C LYS A 73 5.52 -3.17 6.81
N VAL A 74 5.25 -2.17 5.98
CA VAL A 74 4.29 -2.27 4.88
C VAL A 74 5.08 -2.49 3.60
N LYS A 75 4.88 -3.64 2.99
CA LYS A 75 5.54 -4.03 1.74
C LYS A 75 4.52 -4.10 0.63
N ILE A 76 4.70 -3.32 -0.41
CA ILE A 76 3.89 -3.34 -1.62
C ILE A 76 4.82 -3.76 -2.76
N GLY A 77 4.50 -4.88 -3.39
CA GLY A 77 5.30 -5.48 -4.45
C GLY A 77 5.35 -4.68 -5.76
N ASP A 78 5.86 -5.33 -6.80
CA ASP A 78 5.92 -4.82 -8.16
C ASP A 78 4.57 -5.00 -8.87
N TYR A 79 4.24 -4.09 -9.80
CA TYR A 79 3.01 -4.14 -10.62
C TYR A 79 1.69 -4.20 -9.84
N VAL A 80 1.69 -3.70 -8.60
CA VAL A 80 0.50 -3.65 -7.75
C VAL A 80 -0.37 -2.45 -8.14
N PHE A 81 -1.68 -2.64 -8.12
CA PHE A 81 -2.65 -1.55 -8.26
C PHE A 81 -3.45 -1.36 -6.98
N ILE A 82 -3.36 -0.18 -6.37
CA ILE A 82 -4.13 0.19 -5.17
C ILE A 82 -5.16 1.25 -5.56
N GLY A 83 -6.44 0.84 -5.54
CA GLY A 83 -7.58 1.68 -5.85
C GLY A 83 -7.78 2.82 -4.85
N ALA A 84 -8.50 3.86 -5.29
CA ALA A 84 -8.57 5.13 -4.57
C ALA A 84 -9.23 4.96 -3.20
N HIS A 85 -8.87 5.79 -2.23
CA HIS A 85 -9.41 5.74 -0.87
C HIS A 85 -9.19 4.39 -0.16
N THR A 86 -8.16 3.64 -0.54
CA THR A 86 -7.77 2.42 0.20
C THR A 86 -7.04 2.80 1.48
N LEU A 87 -7.40 2.14 2.58
CA LEU A 87 -6.71 2.23 3.86
C LEU A 87 -5.94 0.94 4.14
N ILE A 88 -4.63 1.04 4.32
CA ILE A 88 -3.79 -0.05 4.84
C ILE A 88 -3.62 0.22 6.33
N THR A 89 -4.24 -0.59 7.17
CA THR A 89 -4.42 -0.28 8.61
C THR A 89 -3.29 -0.75 9.51
N LYS A 90 -2.47 -1.68 9.02
CA LYS A 90 -1.45 -2.37 9.82
C LYS A 90 -0.28 -2.80 8.93
N PRO A 91 0.87 -3.20 9.50
CA PRO A 91 1.93 -3.87 8.77
C PRO A 91 1.39 -5.06 7.97
N VAL A 92 1.50 -4.99 6.64
CA VAL A 92 1.06 -6.04 5.71
C VAL A 92 1.99 -6.12 4.51
N THR A 93 2.00 -7.27 3.87
CA THR A 93 2.62 -7.50 2.56
C THR A 93 1.54 -7.65 1.48
N ILE A 94 1.65 -6.85 0.42
CA ILE A 94 0.84 -6.96 -0.80
C ILE A 94 1.76 -7.47 -1.91
N GLY A 95 1.54 -8.70 -2.34
CA GLY A 95 2.37 -9.40 -3.30
C GLY A 95 2.29 -8.82 -4.71
N ASP A 96 3.25 -9.19 -5.55
CA ASP A 96 3.38 -8.69 -6.92
C ASP A 96 2.11 -8.92 -7.75
N TYR A 97 1.84 -8.02 -8.70
CA TYR A 97 0.68 -8.07 -9.60
C TYR A 97 -0.69 -8.06 -8.92
N SER A 98 -0.76 -7.82 -7.61
CA SER A 98 -2.03 -7.79 -6.89
C SER A 98 -2.84 -6.53 -7.18
N ILE A 99 -4.15 -6.62 -7.01
CA ILE A 99 -5.09 -5.51 -7.18
C ILE A 99 -5.89 -5.35 -5.89
N VAL A 100 -5.92 -4.14 -5.34
CA VAL A 100 -6.80 -3.74 -4.25
C VAL A 100 -7.85 -2.80 -4.80
N ALA A 101 -9.13 -3.16 -4.70
CA ALA A 101 -10.25 -2.36 -5.17
C ALA A 101 -10.34 -1.03 -4.40
N ALA A 102 -10.92 0.01 -5.02
CA ALA A 102 -11.12 1.29 -4.36
C ALA A 102 -12.00 1.18 -3.10
N GLY A 103 -11.74 2.03 -2.11
CA GLY A 103 -12.48 2.09 -0.84
C GLY A 103 -12.23 0.89 0.08
N SER A 104 -11.18 0.11 -0.15
CA SER A 104 -10.91 -1.10 0.63
C SER A 104 -10.14 -0.81 1.92
N VAL A 105 -10.33 -1.65 2.93
CA VAL A 105 -9.57 -1.61 4.19
C VAL A 105 -8.74 -2.88 4.31
N VAL A 106 -7.44 -2.78 4.06
CA VAL A 106 -6.50 -3.91 4.07
C VAL A 106 -6.01 -4.16 5.49
N THR A 107 -6.40 -5.31 6.03
CA THR A 107 -6.09 -5.72 7.42
C THR A 107 -5.25 -6.99 7.51
N LYS A 108 -4.81 -7.55 6.38
CA LYS A 108 -3.98 -8.77 6.31
C LYS A 108 -3.23 -8.82 4.99
N ASP A 109 -2.23 -9.68 4.92
CA ASP A 109 -1.43 -9.89 3.73
C ASP A 109 -2.28 -10.31 2.52
N ILE A 110 -1.86 -9.83 1.35
CA ILE A 110 -2.46 -10.13 0.06
C ILE A 110 -1.43 -10.91 -0.76
N PRO A 111 -1.70 -12.19 -1.10
CA PRO A 111 -0.83 -12.98 -1.95
C PRO A 111 -0.65 -12.37 -3.35
N PRO A 112 0.48 -12.65 -4.04
CA PRO A 112 0.70 -12.20 -5.41
C PRO A 112 -0.41 -12.66 -6.36
N CYS A 113 -0.65 -11.88 -7.41
CA CYS A 113 -1.60 -12.18 -8.47
C CYS A 113 -3.04 -12.35 -7.99
N GLU A 114 -3.44 -11.70 -6.90
CA GLU A 114 -4.82 -11.74 -6.39
C GLU A 114 -5.51 -10.37 -6.47
N VAL A 115 -6.84 -10.42 -6.56
CA VAL A 115 -7.70 -9.24 -6.52
C VAL A 115 -8.48 -9.28 -5.21
N TRP A 116 -8.38 -8.19 -4.44
CA TRP A 116 -8.97 -8.05 -3.12
C TRP A 116 -9.81 -6.77 -3.03
N GLY A 117 -10.83 -6.76 -2.19
CA GLY A 117 -11.60 -5.54 -1.94
C GLY A 117 -12.60 -5.62 -0.78
N GLY A 118 -13.10 -4.46 -0.37
CA GLY A 118 -14.12 -4.32 0.68
C GLY A 118 -13.59 -3.88 2.04
N VAL A 119 -14.48 -3.85 3.04
CA VAL A 119 -14.21 -3.41 4.42
C VAL A 119 -14.70 -4.46 5.43
N PRO A 120 -13.81 -5.32 6.00
CA PRO A 120 -12.39 -5.47 5.64
C PRO A 120 -12.21 -6.08 4.23
N ALA A 121 -11.04 -5.88 3.65
CA ALA A 121 -10.70 -6.40 2.33
C ALA A 121 -10.70 -7.93 2.33
N LYS A 122 -11.39 -8.52 1.36
CA LYS A 122 -11.48 -9.97 1.16
C LYS A 122 -11.03 -10.33 -0.25
N PHE A 123 -10.55 -11.56 -0.40
CA PHE A 123 -10.28 -12.15 -1.70
C PHE A 123 -11.53 -12.10 -2.59
N ILE A 124 -11.38 -11.62 -3.81
CA ILE A 124 -12.42 -11.56 -4.84
C ILE A 124 -12.15 -12.65 -5.88
N LYS A 125 -10.95 -12.65 -6.46
CA LYS A 125 -10.53 -13.61 -7.49
C LYS A 125 -9.02 -13.62 -7.68
N LYS A 126 -8.51 -14.63 -8.36
CA LYS A 126 -7.16 -14.59 -8.92
C LYS A 126 -7.12 -13.70 -10.16
N ARG A 127 -5.98 -13.05 -10.37
CA ARG A 127 -5.70 -12.27 -11.57
C ARG A 127 -5.17 -13.22 -12.64
N GLU A 128 -5.84 -13.25 -13.78
CA GLU A 128 -5.33 -13.90 -14.98
C GLU A 128 -4.25 -13.00 -15.56
N LEU A 129 -3.01 -13.49 -15.55
CA LEU A 129 -1.87 -12.79 -16.11
C LEU A 129 -1.44 -13.51 -17.37
N ASP A 130 -1.36 -12.77 -18.47
CA ASP A 130 -0.68 -13.25 -19.66
C ASP A 130 0.84 -13.23 -19.41
N MET A 131 1.41 -14.40 -19.17
CA MET A 131 2.84 -14.57 -18.90
C MET A 131 3.72 -14.19 -20.10
N SER A 132 3.17 -14.10 -21.32
CA SER A 132 3.91 -13.63 -22.49
C SER A 132 4.25 -12.13 -22.43
N CYS A 133 3.46 -11.34 -21.69
CA CYS A 133 3.67 -9.91 -21.49
C CYS A 133 4.58 -9.56 -20.30
N ILE A 134 4.87 -10.55 -19.43
CA ILE A 134 5.67 -10.36 -18.21
C ILE A 134 7.15 -10.63 -18.44
N ASN A 135 7.48 -11.52 -19.38
CA ASN A 135 8.86 -11.92 -19.69
C ASN A 135 9.55 -11.09 -20.78
N ASN A 136 8.89 -10.03 -21.27
CA ASN A 136 9.43 -9.04 -22.22
C ASN A 136 9.66 -7.69 -21.54
#